data_AF-A0A2G5SNW6-F1
#
_entry.id   AF-A0A2G5SNW6-F1
#
_cell.length_a   1.000
_cell.length_b   1.000
_cell.length_c   1.000
_cell.angle_alpha   90.00
_cell.angle_beta   90.00
_cell.angle_gamma   90.00
#
_symmetry.space_group_name_H-M   'P 1'
#
loop_
_entity.id
_entity.type
_entity.pdbx_description
1 polymer ?
#
loop_
_entity_poly.entity_id
_entity_poly.type
_entity_poly.pdbx_seq_one_letter_code
_entity_poly.pdbx_strand_id
1 'polypeptide(L)'
;MSHEPSVRNLVARELELSKLICRQKKSEMAYVYYSVKLKVNGIFPRDVVEKMDEEFQQHNTMFELTVAEEDDLMEYKRLTVCMSLFTDYMVILDFLAHIDAFVRIFYGL
;
A
#
# COMPACT_ATOMS: atom_id res chain seq x y z
N MET A 1 0.05 37.46 -23.37
CA MET A 1 0.12 36.05 -23.81
C MET A 1 -0.40 35.20 -22.66
N SER A 2 -1.49 34.45 -22.88
CA SER A 2 -2.17 33.68 -21.84
C SER A 2 -1.31 32.49 -21.39
N HIS A 3 -1.04 32.39 -20.09
CA HIS A 3 -0.28 31.30 -19.46
C HIS A 3 -1.08 29.98 -19.32
N GLU A 4 -2.29 29.88 -19.89
CA GLU A 4 -3.15 28.70 -19.78
C GLU A 4 -2.61 27.40 -20.42
N PRO A 5 -1.84 27.42 -21.54
CA PRO A 5 -1.31 26.19 -22.12
C PRO A 5 -0.24 25.52 -21.25
N SER A 6 0.49 26.27 -20.42
CA SER A 6 1.57 25.71 -19.60
C SER A 6 1.06 24.99 -18.36
N VAL A 7 -0.03 25.46 -17.75
CA VAL A 7 -0.60 24.84 -16.54
C VAL A 7 -1.32 23.54 -16.88
N ARG A 8 -2.11 23.51 -17.96
CA ARG A 8 -2.80 22.27 -18.40
C ARG A 8 -1.82 21.15 -18.72
N ASN A 9 -0.73 21.45 -19.42
CA ASN A 9 0.33 20.47 -19.70
C ASN A 9 1.03 19.98 -18.44
N LEU A 10 1.22 20.86 -17.44
CA LEU A 10 1.83 20.48 -16.17
C LEU A 10 0.92 19.56 -15.35
N VAL A 11 -0.38 19.87 -15.27
CA VAL A 11 -1.36 19.02 -14.58
C VAL A 11 -1.51 17.66 -15.27
N ALA A 12 -1.55 17.62 -16.60
CA ALA A 12 -1.61 16.35 -17.34
C ALA A 12 -0.36 15.49 -17.08
N ARG A 13 0.83 16.09 -17.07
CA ARG A 13 2.08 15.37 -16.77
C ARG A 13 2.12 14.85 -15.33
N GLU A 14 1.66 15.66 -14.39
CA GLU A 14 1.59 15.30 -12.97
C GLU A 14 0.59 14.16 -12.73
N LEU A 15 -0.53 14.14 -13.46
CA LEU A 15 -1.50 13.05 -13.45
C LEU A 15 -0.86 11.75 -13.94
N GLU A 16 -0.20 11.76 -15.09
CA GLU A 16 0.46 10.56 -15.63
C GLU A 16 1.55 10.03 -14.68
N LEU A 17 2.33 10.92 -14.07
CA LEU A 17 3.31 10.53 -13.06
C LEU A 17 2.63 9.92 -11.83
N SER A 18 1.54 10.53 -11.34
CA SER A 18 0.80 10.05 -10.17
C SER A 18 0.17 8.68 -10.44
N LYS A 19 -0.35 8.43 -11.65
CA LYS A 19 -0.83 7.10 -12.07
C LYS A 19 0.29 6.05 -12.00
N LEU A 20 1.48 6.38 -12.53
CA LEU A 20 2.63 5.47 -12.52
C LEU A 20 3.07 5.13 -11.10
N ILE A 21 3.22 6.14 -10.24
CA ILE A 21 3.62 5.96 -8.83
C ILE A 21 2.56 5.14 -8.08
N CYS A 22 1.28 5.44 -8.27
CA CYS A 22 0.19 4.72 -7.64
C CYS A 22 0.22 3.22 -8.02
N ARG A 23 0.40 2.89 -9.31
CA ARG A 23 0.56 1.50 -9.79
C ARG A 23 1.78 0.79 -9.18
N GLN A 24 2.90 1.51 -9.07
CA GLN A 24 4.10 0.98 -8.44
C GLN A 24 3.84 0.69 -6.96
N LYS A 25 3.21 1.63 -6.24
CA LYS A 25 2.86 1.45 -4.83
C LYS A 25 1.85 0.34 -4.59
N LYS A 26 0.86 0.17 -5.47
CA LYS A 26 -0.02 -1.01 -5.41
C LYS A 26 0.76 -2.32 -5.50
N SER A 27 1.74 -2.38 -6.39
CA SER A 27 2.56 -3.59 -6.59
C SER A 27 3.45 -3.88 -5.38
N GLU A 28 4.07 -2.84 -4.80
CA GLU A 28 4.86 -2.91 -3.58
C GLU A 28 4.00 -3.36 -2.38
N MET A 29 2.84 -2.74 -2.19
CA MET A 29 1.87 -3.09 -1.16
C MET A 29 1.47 -4.56 -1.25
N ALA A 30 1.10 -5.04 -2.44
CA ALA A 30 0.73 -6.44 -2.64
C ALA A 30 1.88 -7.40 -2.33
N TYR A 31 3.10 -7.07 -2.76
CA TYR A 31 4.28 -7.87 -2.45
C TYR A 31 4.51 -7.99 -0.95
N VAL A 32 4.51 -6.86 -0.22
CA VAL A 32 4.73 -6.84 1.23
C VAL A 32 3.60 -7.56 1.97
N TYR A 33 2.34 -7.32 1.58
CA TYR A 33 1.20 -8.03 2.16
C TYR A 33 1.35 -9.56 2.03
N TYR A 34 1.66 -10.08 0.84
CA TYR A 34 1.81 -11.52 0.65
C TYR A 34 3.04 -12.08 1.37
N SER A 35 4.12 -11.32 1.51
CA SER A 35 5.30 -11.78 2.28
C SER A 35 5.01 -11.86 3.78
N VAL A 36 4.24 -10.91 4.32
CA VAL A 36 3.80 -10.87 5.71
C VAL A 36 2.75 -11.94 6.00
N LYS A 37 1.75 -12.11 5.12
CA LYS A 37 0.66 -13.09 5.27
C LYS A 37 1.16 -14.51 5.53
N LEU A 38 2.28 -14.89 4.94
CA LEU A 38 2.89 -16.22 5.12
C LEU A 38 3.49 -16.41 6.53
N LYS A 39 3.79 -15.33 7.25
CA LYS A 39 4.51 -15.36 8.54
C LYS A 39 3.60 -15.07 9.74
N VAL A 40 2.55 -14.27 9.55
CA VAL A 40 1.72 -13.77 10.67
C VAL A 40 0.88 -14.86 11.36
N ASN A 41 0.58 -15.95 10.65
CA ASN A 41 -0.25 -17.04 11.18
C ASN A 41 0.42 -17.72 12.39
N GLY A 42 -0.20 -17.61 13.55
CA GLY A 42 0.32 -18.18 14.81
C GLY A 42 1.32 -17.31 15.56
N ILE A 43 1.70 -16.15 15.00
CA ILE A 43 2.50 -15.13 15.68
C ILE A 43 1.59 -14.01 16.22
N PHE A 44 0.68 -13.51 15.39
CA PHE A 44 -0.22 -12.42 15.77
C PHE A 44 -1.63 -12.92 16.12
N PRO A 45 -2.37 -12.16 16.96
CA PRO A 45 -3.78 -12.38 17.22
C PRO A 45 -4.62 -12.43 15.93
N ARG A 46 -5.67 -13.26 15.93
CA ARG A 46 -6.51 -13.51 14.75
C ARG A 46 -7.18 -12.24 14.21
N ASP A 47 -7.65 -11.37 15.09
CA ASP A 47 -8.26 -10.08 14.77
C ASP A 47 -7.30 -9.14 14.04
N VAL A 48 -6.00 -9.17 14.37
CA VAL A 48 -4.97 -8.41 13.65
C VAL A 48 -4.82 -8.92 12.22
N VAL A 49 -4.79 -10.25 12.05
CA VAL A 49 -4.66 -10.89 10.72
C VAL A 49 -5.92 -10.64 9.86
N GLU A 50 -7.11 -10.74 10.45
CA GLU A 50 -8.37 -10.46 9.76
C GLU A 50 -8.44 -8.99 9.32
N LYS A 51 -8.07 -8.05 10.20
CA LYS A 51 -8.06 -6.62 9.86
C LYS A 51 -7.02 -6.29 8.77
N MET A 52 -5.86 -6.93 8.80
CA MET A 52 -4.86 -6.82 7.73
C MET A 52 -5.44 -7.27 6.38
N ASP A 53 -6.16 -8.39 6.36
CA ASP A 53 -6.80 -8.90 5.14
C ASP A 53 -7.89 -7.94 4.64
N GLU A 54 -8.73 -7.43 5.52
CA GLU A 54 -9.78 -6.45 5.19
C GLU A 54 -9.20 -5.16 4.60
N GLU A 55 -8.21 -4.56 5.26
CA GLU A 55 -7.58 -3.33 4.78
C GLU A 55 -6.90 -3.54 3.42
N PHE A 56 -6.22 -4.68 3.20
CA PHE A 56 -5.63 -4.98 1.90
C PHE A 56 -6.70 -5.05 0.79
N GLN A 57 -7.83 -5.72 1.04
CA GLN A 57 -8.92 -5.82 0.06
C GLN A 57 -9.57 -4.46 -0.20
N GLN A 58 -9.74 -3.62 0.83
CA GLN A 58 -10.25 -2.26 0.67
C GLN A 58 -9.34 -1.41 -0.23
N HIS A 59 -8.03 -1.42 0.00
CA HIS A 59 -7.08 -0.67 -0.84
C HIS A 59 -7.05 -1.19 -2.28
N ASN A 60 -7.11 -2.51 -2.50
CA ASN A 60 -7.22 -3.07 -3.86
C ASN A 60 -8.51 -2.64 -4.56
N THR A 61 -9.65 -2.71 -3.85
CA THR A 61 -10.95 -2.31 -4.41
C THR A 61 -10.95 -0.83 -4.76
N MET A 62 -10.44 0.03 -3.87
CA MET A 62 -10.29 1.46 -4.15
C MET A 62 -9.41 1.71 -5.37
N PHE A 63 -8.29 0.98 -5.50
CA PHE A 63 -7.43 1.09 -6.67
C PHE A 63 -8.14 0.71 -7.97
N GLU A 64 -8.88 -0.39 -7.98
CA GLU A 64 -9.63 -0.82 -9.16
C GLU A 64 -10.70 0.21 -9.56
N LEU A 65 -11.41 0.78 -8.59
CA LEU A 65 -12.38 1.85 -8.84
C LEU A 65 -11.71 3.12 -9.35
N THR A 66 -10.62 3.59 -8.72
CA THR A 66 -9.89 4.79 -9.17
C THR A 66 -9.35 4.63 -10.60
N VAL A 67 -8.86 3.44 -10.96
CA VAL A 67 -8.37 3.17 -12.33
C VAL A 67 -9.52 3.06 -13.33
N ALA A 68 -10.68 2.55 -12.92
CA ALA A 68 -11.84 2.38 -13.80
C ALA A 68 -12.61 3.69 -14.02
N GLU A 69 -12.73 4.53 -12.98
CA GLU A 69 -13.69 5.63 -12.97
C GLU A 69 -13.07 6.99 -13.32
N GLU A 70 -11.81 7.31 -12.97
CA GLU A 70 -11.36 8.71 -13.09
C GLU A 70 -9.86 8.96 -13.40
N ASP A 71 -9.64 10.04 -14.17
CA ASP A 71 -8.39 10.79 -14.34
C ASP A 71 -8.20 11.84 -13.22
N ASP A 72 -8.66 11.54 -12.00
CA ASP A 72 -8.55 12.45 -10.86
C ASP A 72 -7.18 12.35 -10.17
N LEU A 73 -6.37 13.38 -10.38
CA LEU A 73 -5.05 13.53 -9.78
C LEU A 73 -5.08 13.44 -8.24
N MET A 74 -6.10 14.00 -7.60
CA MET A 74 -6.20 14.03 -6.14
C MET A 74 -6.47 12.65 -5.56
N GLU A 75 -7.36 11.87 -6.18
CA GLU A 75 -7.64 10.50 -5.76
C GLU A 75 -6.41 9.60 -5.97
N TYR A 76 -5.68 9.72 -7.09
CA TYR A 76 -4.43 8.98 -7.27
C TYR A 76 -3.41 9.29 -6.17
N LYS A 77 -3.25 10.56 -5.78
CA LYS A 77 -2.33 10.96 -4.72
C LYS A 77 -2.76 10.45 -3.35
N ARG A 78 -4.05 10.61 -3.01
CA ARG A 78 -4.61 10.13 -1.75
C ARG A 78 -4.45 8.62 -1.61
N LEU A 79 -4.83 7.87 -2.64
CA LEU A 79 -4.70 6.42 -2.65
C LEU A 79 -3.23 5.98 -2.53
N THR A 80 -2.32 6.65 -3.22
CA THR A 80 -0.86 6.39 -3.11
C THR A 80 -0.38 6.54 -1.67
N VAL A 81 -0.81 7.59 -0.96
CA VAL A 81 -0.45 7.80 0.45
C VAL A 81 -1.04 6.71 1.34
N CYS A 82 -2.33 6.38 1.18
CA CYS A 82 -2.98 5.32 1.95
C CYS A 82 -2.29 3.96 1.77
N MET A 83 -2.00 3.56 0.54
CA MET A 83 -1.26 2.32 0.27
C MET A 83 0.16 2.34 0.86
N SER A 84 0.82 3.49 0.85
CA SER A 84 2.16 3.63 1.46
C SER A 84 2.10 3.45 2.97
N LEU A 85 1.13 4.08 3.66
CA LEU A 85 0.94 3.92 5.10
C LEU A 85 0.62 2.47 5.49
N PHE A 86 -0.25 1.81 4.73
CA PHE A 86 -0.55 0.39 4.94
C PHE A 86 0.70 -0.48 4.71
N THR A 87 1.49 -0.18 3.67
CA THR A 87 2.75 -0.88 3.40
C THR A 87 3.75 -0.73 4.55
N ASP A 88 3.92 0.49 5.08
CA ASP A 88 4.81 0.76 6.22
C ASP A 88 4.35 -0.01 7.47
N TYR A 89 3.05 -0.04 7.73
CA TYR A 89 2.47 -0.84 8.80
C TYR A 89 2.79 -2.35 8.64
N MET A 90 2.66 -2.88 7.43
CA MET A 90 3.01 -4.27 7.14
C MET A 90 4.51 -4.56 7.34
N VAL A 91 5.40 -3.64 6.96
CA VAL A 91 6.84 -3.79 7.21
C VAL A 91 7.13 -3.86 8.71
N ILE A 92 6.42 -3.09 9.53
CA ILE A 92 6.54 -3.16 11.00
C ILE A 92 6.08 -4.53 11.51
N LEU A 93 4.96 -5.06 11.02
CA LEU A 93 4.51 -6.41 11.40
C LEU A 93 5.51 -7.49 10.97
N ASP A 94 6.10 -7.38 9.78
CA ASP A 94 7.15 -8.29 9.32
C ASP A 94 8.34 -8.27 10.27
N PHE A 95 8.80 -7.08 10.67
CA PHE A 95 9.91 -6.92 11.58
C PHE A 95 9.62 -7.54 12.97
N LEU A 96 8.42 -7.32 13.50
CA LEU A 96 7.98 -7.93 14.76
C LEU A 96 7.92 -9.46 14.66
N ALA A 97 7.44 -10.01 13.55
CA ALA A 97 7.45 -11.46 13.31
C ALA A 97 8.88 -12.03 13.27
N HIS A 98 9.82 -11.32 12.65
CA HIS A 98 11.23 -11.72 12.65
C HIS A 98 11.85 -11.70 14.06
N ILE A 99 11.51 -10.70 14.89
CA ILE A 99 11.97 -10.65 16.28
C ILE A 99 11.40 -11.83 17.06
N ASP A 100 10.10 -12.11 16.97
CA ASP A 100 9.48 -13.25 17.64
C ASP A 100 10.17 -14.57 17.24
N ALA A 101 10.37 -14.79 15.94
CA ALA A 101 11.08 -15.96 15.44
C ALA A 101 12.52 -16.06 15.98
N PHE A 102 13.26 -14.95 16.00
CA PHE A 102 14.60 -14.87 16.58
C PHE A 102 14.58 -15.25 18.06
N VAL A 103 13.66 -14.68 18.84
CA VAL A 103 13.57 -14.96 20.28
C VAL A 103 13.26 -16.43 20.54
N ARG A 104 12.30 -17.02 19.82
CA ARG A 104 11.97 -18.45 19.95
C ARG A 104 13.15 -19.36 19.60
N ILE A 105 13.88 -19.05 18.52
CA ILE A 105 15.04 -19.84 18.08
C ILE A 105 16.18 -19.82 19.10
N PHE A 106 16.52 -18.64 19.63
CA PHE A 106 17.71 -18.49 20.48
C PHE A 106 17.45 -18.68 21.97
N TYR A 107 16.22 -18.43 22.44
CA TYR A 107 15.90 -18.48 23.86
C TYR A 107 14.89 -19.58 24.24
N GLY A 108 14.31 -20.30 23.26
CA GLY A 108 13.48 -21.47 23.50
C GLY A 108 12.16 -21.19 24.25
N LEU A 109 11.69 -19.94 24.22
CA LEU A 109 10.36 -19.51 24.66
C LEU A 109 9.31 -19.92 23.62
#